data_AF-A0A4Y2PWM6-F1
#
_entry.id   AF-A0A4Y2PWM6-F1
#
_cell.length_a   1.000
_cell.length_b   1.000
_cell.length_c   1.000
_cell.angle_alpha   90.00
_cell.angle_beta   90.00
_cell.angle_gamma   90.00
#
_symmetry.space_group_name_H-M   'P 1'
#
loop_
_entity.id
_entity.type
_entity.pdbx_description
1 polymer ?
#
loop_
_entity_poly.entity_id
_entity_poly.type
_entity_poly.pdbx_seq_one_letter_code
_entity_poly.pdbx_strand_id
1 'polypeptide(L)'
;MVKHVQVSESSHLNNSEFSCPYPQISSKPIEGPTYQGEFDWDTKMQGYILGVCYGGYLFTQIPGGSLADAIGSKALLVACNFAIGLLTIITPFAAWWNVYAMLVVQLLRSALQGFVIPAMFRMITNWFPRNERGSLSTLVVCGYGVGVVVTGVINGWLCDVPNLGWPSAYYLWGKLLNFG
;
A
#
# COMPACT_ATOMS: atom_id res chain seq x y z
N MET A 1 10.67 2.34 -6.97
CA MET A 1 11.33 2.43 -5.64
C MET A 1 12.39 1.36 -5.45
N VAL A 2 12.17 0.12 -5.91
CA VAL A 2 13.15 -0.99 -5.83
C VAL A 2 13.48 -1.46 -7.24
N LYS A 3 14.71 -1.92 -7.47
CA LYS A 3 15.07 -2.62 -8.70
C LYS A 3 14.23 -3.88 -8.83
N HIS A 4 13.46 -4.00 -9.91
CA HIS A 4 12.84 -5.27 -10.25
C HIS A 4 13.91 -6.17 -10.87
N VAL A 5 14.29 -7.24 -10.16
CA VAL A 5 15.13 -8.29 -10.71
C VAL A 5 14.36 -8.95 -11.85
N GLN A 6 14.85 -8.80 -13.08
CA GLN A 6 14.44 -9.66 -14.19
C GLN A 6 14.81 -11.09 -13.80
N VAL A 7 13.84 -12.00 -13.86
CA VAL A 7 14.10 -13.44 -13.67
C VAL A 7 14.99 -13.88 -14.83
N SER A 8 16.29 -13.97 -14.58
CA SER A 8 17.25 -14.60 -15.48
C SER A 8 16.97 -16.10 -15.48
N GLU A 9 16.14 -16.56 -16.40
CA GLU A 9 15.89 -17.98 -16.61
C GLU A 9 17.15 -18.65 -17.18
N SER A 10 18.03 -19.10 -16.29
CA SER A 10 19.18 -19.95 -16.64
C SER A 10 18.70 -21.39 -16.81
N SER A 11 18.15 -21.71 -17.98
CA SER A 11 17.81 -23.08 -18.37
C SER A 11 19.05 -23.80 -18.90
N HIS A 12 19.66 -24.63 -18.04
CA HIS A 12 20.52 -25.71 -18.49
C HIS A 12 19.68 -26.69 -19.32
N LEU A 13 19.86 -26.64 -20.64
CA LEU A 13 19.25 -27.54 -21.61
C LEU A 13 19.68 -28.99 -21.32
N ASN A 14 18.73 -29.88 -21.04
CA ASN A 14 18.88 -31.29 -21.33
C ASN A 14 17.68 -31.75 -22.16
N ASN A 15 17.99 -32.25 -23.35
CA ASN A 15 17.08 -32.39 -24.47
C ASN A 15 16.17 -33.60 -24.31
N SER A 16 14.86 -33.35 -24.18
CA SER A 16 13.82 -34.20 -24.77
C SER A 16 12.45 -33.63 -24.42
N GLU A 17 11.86 -32.80 -25.29
CA GLU A 17 10.42 -32.82 -25.55
C GLU A 17 10.05 -31.90 -26.72
N PHE A 18 9.17 -32.45 -27.55
CA PHE A 18 8.59 -31.88 -28.76
C PHE A 18 7.85 -30.58 -28.42
N SER A 19 8.34 -29.42 -28.86
CA SER A 19 7.62 -28.15 -28.73
C SER A 19 7.49 -27.46 -30.07
N CYS A 20 6.30 -26.86 -30.30
CA CYS A 20 5.93 -26.19 -31.54
C CYS A 20 6.96 -25.13 -31.96
N PRO A 21 7.16 -24.90 -33.28
CA PRO A 21 8.07 -23.87 -33.75
C PRO A 21 7.61 -22.51 -33.22
N TYR A 22 8.36 -21.95 -32.25
CA TYR A 22 8.16 -20.58 -31.84
C TYR A 22 8.76 -19.67 -32.92
N PRO A 23 8.06 -18.59 -33.34
CA PRO A 23 8.67 -17.61 -34.22
C PRO A 23 9.90 -17.03 -33.51
N GLN A 24 11.06 -17.01 -34.18
CA GLN A 24 12.27 -16.32 -33.71
C GLN A 24 12.00 -14.81 -33.69
N ILE A 25 11.23 -14.34 -32.72
CA ILE A 25 11.18 -12.92 -32.39
C ILE A 25 12.57 -12.63 -31.85
N SER A 26 13.37 -11.91 -32.62
CA SER A 26 14.58 -11.25 -32.12
C SER A 26 14.15 -10.49 -30.87
N SER A 27 14.47 -11.04 -29.70
CA SER A 27 14.38 -10.36 -28.44
C SER A 27 15.44 -9.28 -28.47
N LYS A 28 15.13 -8.18 -29.17
CA LYS A 28 15.49 -6.87 -28.62
C LYS A 28 15.05 -6.99 -27.16
N PRO A 29 15.94 -6.76 -26.18
CA PRO A 29 15.51 -6.60 -24.82
C PRO A 29 14.35 -5.62 -24.92
N ILE A 30 13.15 -6.06 -24.52
CA ILE A 30 12.10 -5.12 -24.26
C ILE A 30 12.69 -4.36 -23.09
N GLU A 31 13.35 -3.23 -23.39
CA GLU A 31 13.57 -2.16 -22.43
C GLU A 31 12.16 -1.70 -22.05
N GLY A 32 11.50 -2.52 -21.24
CA GLY A 32 10.52 -2.01 -20.30
C GLY A 32 11.23 -0.88 -19.56
N PRO A 33 10.53 0.23 -19.28
CA PRO A 33 11.13 1.39 -18.62
C PRO A 33 12.03 0.90 -17.49
N THR A 34 13.34 1.14 -17.63
CA THR A 34 14.33 0.70 -16.65
C THR A 34 14.15 1.59 -15.44
N TYR A 35 13.24 1.19 -14.55
CA TYR A 35 13.09 1.83 -13.25
C TYR A 35 14.29 1.46 -12.40
N GLN A 36 15.38 2.23 -12.51
CA GLN A 36 16.50 2.13 -11.59
C GLN A 36 16.04 2.68 -10.23
N GLY A 37 15.51 1.79 -9.40
CA GLY A 37 15.24 2.12 -8.00
C GLY A 37 16.54 2.42 -7.27
N GLU A 38 16.57 3.54 -6.53
CA GLU A 38 17.68 3.99 -5.69
C GLU A 38 18.11 2.93 -4.64
N PHE A 39 17.20 2.01 -4.28
CA PHE A 39 17.41 1.01 -3.24
C PHE A 39 17.55 -0.42 -3.81
N ASP A 40 18.65 -1.09 -3.47
CA ASP A 40 18.92 -2.49 -3.79
C ASP A 40 18.32 -3.41 -2.70
N TRP A 41 16.99 -3.43 -2.59
CA TRP A 41 16.30 -4.31 -1.65
C TRP A 41 16.14 -5.71 -2.25
N ASP A 42 16.67 -6.71 -1.55
CA ASP A 42 16.49 -8.12 -1.89
C ASP A 42 15.00 -8.49 -1.97
N THR A 43 14.65 -9.40 -2.88
CA THR A 43 13.26 -9.87 -3.09
C THR A 43 12.65 -10.42 -1.81
N LYS A 44 13.46 -11.04 -0.93
CA LYS A 44 13.00 -11.50 0.39
C LYS A 44 12.55 -10.33 1.27
N MET A 45 13.26 -9.19 1.21
CA MET A 45 12.93 -8.01 2.00
C MET A 45 11.61 -7.36 1.57
N GLN A 46 11.34 -7.34 0.26
CA GLN A 46 10.03 -6.94 -0.25
C GLN A 46 8.91 -7.85 0.28
N GLY A 47 9.16 -9.16 0.30
CA GLY A 47 8.27 -10.15 0.90
C GLY A 47 8.00 -9.89 2.38
N TYR A 48 9.04 -9.54 3.16
CA TYR A 48 8.87 -9.18 4.57
C TYR A 48 8.03 -7.90 4.75
N ILE A 49 8.24 -6.87 3.93
CA ILE A 49 7.44 -5.64 3.97
C ILE A 49 5.96 -5.96 3.73
N LEU A 50 5.67 -6.75 2.70
CA LEU A 50 4.31 -7.19 2.39
C LEU A 50 3.72 -8.03 3.54
N GLY A 51 4.48 -9.00 4.06
CA GLY A 51 4.05 -9.87 5.16
C GLY A 51 3.74 -9.10 6.44
N VAL A 52 4.56 -8.12 6.79
CA VAL A 52 4.36 -7.23 7.94
C VAL A 52 3.10 -6.39 7.80
N CYS A 53 2.78 -5.91 6.59
CA CYS A 53 1.51 -5.22 6.33
C CYS A 53 0.30 -6.11 6.65
N TYR A 54 0.30 -7.35 6.16
CA TYR A 54 -0.80 -8.30 6.42
C TYR A 54 -0.88 -8.68 7.90
N GLY A 55 0.27 -8.96 8.53
CA GLY A 55 0.34 -9.29 9.96
C GLY A 55 -0.24 -8.16 10.82
N GLY A 56 0.23 -6.92 10.61
CA GLY A 56 -0.26 -5.76 11.35
C GLY A 56 -1.76 -5.54 11.19
N TYR A 57 -2.31 -5.75 10.00
CA TYR A 57 -3.75 -5.64 9.77
C TYR A 57 -4.55 -6.73 10.50
N LEU A 58 -4.12 -7.99 10.42
CA LEU A 58 -4.82 -9.14 11.03
C LEU A 58 -4.86 -9.07 12.55
N PHE A 59 -3.72 -8.78 13.19
CA PHE A 59 -3.66 -8.66 14.66
C PHE A 59 -4.55 -7.55 15.18
N THR A 60 -4.75 -6.50 14.39
CA THR A 60 -5.45 -5.29 14.82
C THR A 60 -6.94 -5.31 14.54
N GLN A 61 -7.39 -6.15 13.60
CA GLN A 61 -8.80 -6.29 13.26
C GLN A 61 -9.64 -6.82 14.44
N ILE A 62 -9.10 -7.77 15.21
CA ILE A 62 -9.77 -8.39 16.36
C ILE A 62 -10.06 -7.36 17.48
N PRO A 63 -9.06 -6.62 18.01
CA PRO A 63 -9.31 -5.61 19.04
C PRO A 63 -10.04 -4.38 18.51
N GLY A 64 -10.02 -4.12 17.19
CA GLY A 64 -10.57 -2.91 16.63
C GLY A 64 -12.08 -2.73 16.80
N GLY A 65 -12.84 -3.83 16.86
CA GLY A 65 -14.26 -3.78 17.19
C GLY A 65 -14.52 -3.26 18.61
N SER A 66 -13.83 -3.84 19.60
CA SER A 66 -13.97 -3.46 21.01
C SER A 66 -13.49 -2.03 21.28
N LEU A 67 -12.40 -1.63 20.63
CA LEU A 67 -11.84 -0.28 20.80
C LEU A 67 -12.75 0.80 20.20
N ALA A 68 -13.44 0.49 19.09
CA ALA A 68 -14.43 1.39 18.49
C ALA A 68 -15.66 1.60 19.39
N ASP A 69 -16.05 0.58 20.16
CA ASP A 69 -17.14 0.67 21.12
C ASP A 69 -16.75 1.45 22.39
N ALA A 70 -15.48 1.37 22.81
CA ALA A 70 -14.99 2.04 24.02
C ALA A 70 -14.67 3.54 23.84
N ILE A 71 -14.00 3.91 22.74
CA ILE A 71 -13.53 5.30 22.48
C ILE A 71 -14.56 6.08 21.64
N GLY A 72 -15.48 5.38 20.99
CA GLY A 72 -16.41 5.96 20.02
C GLY A 72 -15.80 6.01 18.62
N SER A 73 -16.58 5.54 17.65
CA SER A 73 -16.13 5.36 16.26
C SER A 73 -15.59 6.63 15.62
N LYS A 74 -16.20 7.80 15.87
CA LYS A 74 -15.74 9.09 15.32
C LYS A 74 -14.35 9.50 15.83
N ALA A 75 -14.15 9.46 17.15
CA ALA A 75 -12.88 9.87 17.76
C ALA A 75 -11.75 8.90 17.37
N LEU A 76 -12.04 7.60 17.34
CA LEU A 76 -11.09 6.58 16.91
C LEU A 76 -10.67 6.79 15.45
N LEU A 77 -11.62 7.07 14.54
CA LEU A 77 -11.29 7.32 13.13
C LEU A 77 -10.36 8.53 12.95
N VAL A 78 -10.64 9.64 13.64
CA VAL A 78 -9.80 10.84 13.54
C VAL A 78 -8.42 10.58 14.12
N ALA A 79 -8.33 9.96 15.30
CA ALA A 79 -7.06 9.65 15.95
C ALA A 79 -6.19 8.70 15.12
N CYS A 80 -6.78 7.63 14.55
CA CYS A 80 -6.07 6.69 13.70
C CYS A 80 -5.60 7.35 12.40
N ASN A 81 -6.44 8.12 11.71
CA ASN A 81 -6.04 8.80 10.47
C ASN A 81 -4.93 9.84 10.71
N PHE A 82 -5.00 10.58 11.81
CA PHE A 82 -3.96 11.52 12.21
C PHE A 82 -2.61 10.81 12.46
N ALA A 83 -2.63 9.72 13.24
CA ALA A 83 -1.43 8.92 13.50
C ALA A 83 -0.86 8.28 12.21
N ILE A 84 -1.72 7.78 11.32
CA ILE A 84 -1.33 7.27 9.99
C ILE A 84 -0.68 8.37 9.15
N GLY A 85 -1.27 9.58 9.13
CA GLY A 85 -0.74 10.73 8.40
C GLY A 85 0.66 11.11 8.87
N LEU A 86 0.88 11.19 10.19
CA LEU A 86 2.20 11.45 10.79
C LEU A 86 3.23 10.37 10.40
N LEU A 87 2.86 9.09 10.51
CA LEU A 87 3.75 7.99 10.12
C LEU A 87 4.08 8.01 8.64
N THR A 88 3.13 8.42 7.79
CA THR A 88 3.34 8.55 6.34
C THR A 88 4.36 9.63 6.03
N ILE A 89 4.33 10.78 6.71
CA ILE A 89 5.32 11.86 6.56
C ILE A 89 6.73 11.40 7.02
N ILE A 90 6.81 10.59 8.07
CA ILE A 90 8.08 10.06 8.61
C ILE A 90 8.69 8.95 7.73
N THR A 91 7.86 8.28 6.92
CA THR A 91 8.28 7.13 6.10
C THR A 91 9.45 7.41 5.16
N PRO A 92 9.47 8.51 4.38
CA PRO A 92 10.61 8.81 3.52
C PRO A 92 11.92 9.01 4.29
N PHE A 93 11.85 9.60 5.49
CA PHE A 93 13.02 9.77 6.36
C PHE A 93 13.51 8.42 6.92
N ALA A 94 12.58 7.54 7.31
CA ALA A 94 12.91 6.20 7.79
C ALA A 94 13.58 5.32 6.71
N ALA A 95 13.16 5.47 5.45
CA ALA A 95 13.71 4.73 4.33
C ALA A 95 15.20 5.06 4.06
N TRP A 96 15.64 6.28 4.36
CA TRP A 96 17.04 6.70 4.19
C TRP A 96 17.96 6.17 5.29
N TRP A 97 17.40 5.90 6.48
CA TRP A 97 18.20 5.48 7.64
C TRP A 97 18.42 3.97 7.67
N ASN A 98 17.34 3.19 7.63
CA ASN A 98 17.42 1.73 7.73
C ASN A 98 16.11 1.06 7.26
N VAL A 99 16.23 -0.03 6.51
CA VAL A 99 15.09 -0.82 6.04
C VAL A 99 14.29 -1.43 7.21
N TYR A 100 14.94 -1.77 8.32
CA TYR A 100 14.25 -2.24 9.53
C TYR A 100 13.39 -1.15 10.19
N ALA A 101 13.83 0.10 10.17
CA ALA A 101 13.03 1.23 10.68
C ALA A 101 11.79 1.45 9.79
N MET A 102 11.95 1.33 8.47
CA MET A 102 10.83 1.37 7.53
C MET A 102 9.83 0.23 7.77
N LEU A 103 10.29 -0.98 8.07
CA LEU A 103 9.42 -2.12 8.43
C LEU A 103 8.57 -1.82 9.67
N VAL A 104 9.17 -1.24 10.72
CA VAL A 104 8.45 -0.89 11.96
C VAL A 104 7.39 0.19 11.71
N VAL A 105 7.75 1.25 10.97
CA VAL A 105 6.81 2.32 10.60
C VAL A 105 5.67 1.76 9.75
N GLN A 106 5.98 0.86 8.83
CA GLN A 106 4.99 0.19 7.99
C GLN A 106 4.05 -0.70 8.82
N LEU A 107 4.58 -1.50 9.74
CA LEU A 107 3.79 -2.32 10.66
C LEU A 107 2.82 -1.46 11.46
N LEU A 108 3.30 -0.36 12.03
CA LEU A 108 2.48 0.52 12.87
C LEU A 108 1.39 1.21 12.04
N ARG A 109 1.71 1.67 10.82
CA ARG A 109 0.73 2.25 9.91
C ARG A 109 -0.34 1.23 9.52
N SER A 110 0.06 0.01 9.18
CA SER A 110 -0.86 -1.09 8.81
C SER A 110 -1.72 -1.54 9.98
N ALA A 111 -1.18 -1.56 11.21
CA ALA A 111 -1.95 -1.82 12.41
C ALA A 111 -3.04 -0.75 12.59
N LEU A 112 -2.67 0.53 12.54
CA LEU A 112 -3.64 1.63 12.66
C LEU A 112 -4.74 1.57 11.60
N GLN A 113 -4.40 1.20 10.37
CA GLN A 113 -5.37 1.04 9.29
C GLN A 113 -6.36 -0.12 9.54
N GLY A 114 -5.94 -1.16 10.26
CA GLY A 114 -6.80 -2.25 10.72
C GLY A 114 -7.96 -1.80 11.61
N PHE A 115 -7.79 -0.69 12.35
CA PHE A 115 -8.86 -0.11 13.18
C PHE A 115 -9.88 0.71 12.38
N VAL A 116 -9.50 1.26 11.23
CA VAL A 116 -10.32 2.20 10.45
C VAL A 116 -11.55 1.51 9.87
N ILE A 117 -11.39 0.31 9.30
CA ILE A 117 -12.48 -0.43 8.65
C ILE A 117 -13.64 -0.76 9.62
N PRO A 118 -13.42 -1.41 10.79
CA PRO A 118 -14.51 -1.69 11.73
C PRO A 118 -15.15 -0.41 12.28
N ALA A 119 -14.35 0.63 12.56
CA ALA A 119 -14.87 1.91 13.02
C ALA A 119 -15.72 2.63 11.96
N MET A 120 -15.34 2.54 10.68
CA MET A 120 -16.12 3.06 9.55
C MET A 120 -17.48 2.38 9.45
N PHE A 121 -17.53 1.05 9.51
CA PHE A 121 -18.81 0.32 9.47
C PHE A 121 -19.70 0.67 10.66
N ARG A 122 -19.15 0.77 11.88
CA ARG A 122 -19.88 1.25 13.06
C ARG A 122 -20.45 2.66 12.83
N MET A 123 -19.67 3.58 12.26
CA MET A 123 -20.13 4.94 11.98
C MET A 123 -21.28 4.97 10.97
N ILE A 124 -21.18 4.22 9.87
CA ILE A 124 -22.24 4.07 8.86
C ILE A 124 -23.52 3.51 9.51
N THR A 125 -23.39 2.53 10.41
CA THR A 125 -24.57 1.97 11.10
C THR A 125 -25.23 2.94 12.07
N ASN A 126 -24.50 3.92 12.62
CA ASN A 126 -25.07 4.90 13.54
C ASN A 126 -25.71 6.09 12.80
N TRP A 127 -25.24 6.42 11.60
CA TRP A 127 -25.73 7.57 10.82
C TRP A 127 -26.92 7.25 9.90
N PHE A 128 -27.07 6.00 9.44
CA PHE A 128 -28.05 5.68 8.39
C PHE A 128 -29.13 4.68 8.84
N PRO A 129 -30.39 4.82 8.36
CA PRO A 129 -31.49 3.90 8.68
C PRO A 129 -31.29 2.52 8.01
N ARG A 130 -31.79 1.45 8.66
CA ARG A 130 -31.48 0.05 8.32
C ARG A 130 -31.77 -0.35 6.86
N ASN A 131 -32.71 0.33 6.20
CA ASN A 131 -33.16 0.01 4.85
C ASN A 131 -32.17 0.45 3.75
N GLU A 132 -31.33 1.46 4.00
CA GLU A 132 -30.44 2.05 2.98
C GLU A 132 -28.94 1.76 3.23
N ARG A 133 -28.61 1.14 4.36
CA ARG A 133 -27.23 0.84 4.77
C ARG A 133 -26.46 0.01 3.74
N GLY A 134 -27.14 -0.91 3.06
CA GLY A 134 -26.53 -1.77 2.04
C GLY A 134 -25.97 -0.95 0.89
N SER A 135 -26.83 -0.14 0.25
CA SER A 135 -26.46 0.71 -0.89
C SER A 135 -25.35 1.70 -0.54
N LEU A 136 -25.40 2.31 0.65
CA LEU A 136 -24.36 3.23 1.11
C LEU A 136 -23.03 2.54 1.40
N SER A 137 -23.06 1.34 1.98
CA SER A 137 -21.84 0.55 2.21
C SER A 137 -21.18 0.18 0.89
N THR A 138 -21.97 -0.20 -0.12
CA THR A 138 -21.47 -0.45 -1.48
C THR A 138 -20.89 0.82 -2.09
N LEU A 139 -21.54 1.97 -1.94
CA LEU A 139 -21.02 3.26 -2.43
C LEU A 139 -19.66 3.59 -1.82
N VAL A 140 -19.49 3.36 -0.51
CA VAL A 140 -18.20 3.57 0.18
C VAL A 140 -17.11 2.63 -0.35
N VAL A 141 -17.43 1.36 -0.58
CA VAL A 141 -16.48 0.39 -1.16
C VAL A 141 -16.11 0.75 -2.59
N CYS A 142 -17.07 1.19 -3.41
CA CYS A 142 -16.80 1.71 -4.75
C CYS A 142 -15.91 2.96 -4.69
N GLY A 143 -16.20 3.89 -3.77
CA GLY A 143 -15.39 5.09 -3.53
C GLY A 143 -13.95 4.77 -3.15
N TYR A 144 -13.73 3.74 -2.32
CA TYR A 144 -12.39 3.25 -2.01
C TYR A 144 -11.66 2.76 -3.27
N GLY A 145 -12.32 1.96 -4.12
CA GLY A 145 -11.74 1.50 -5.38
C GLY A 145 -11.33 2.64 -6.32
N VAL A 146 -12.20 3.64 -6.49
CA VAL A 146 -11.89 4.84 -7.28
C VAL A 146 -10.73 5.61 -6.67
N GLY A 147 -10.72 5.78 -5.35
CA GLY A 147 -9.66 6.46 -4.62
C GLY A 147 -8.29 5.81 -4.82
N VAL A 148 -8.22 4.48 -4.83
CA VAL A 148 -6.97 3.74 -5.08
C VAL A 148 -6.44 4.02 -6.50
N VAL A 149 -7.32 4.02 -7.51
CA VAL A 149 -6.92 4.30 -8.90
C VAL A 149 -6.40 5.73 -9.03
N VAL A 150 -7.16 6.71 -8.52
CA VAL A 150 -6.77 8.13 -8.57
C VAL A 150 -5.45 8.36 -7.85
N THR A 151 -5.28 7.76 -6.67
CA THR A 151 -4.04 7.81 -5.89
C THR A 151 -2.87 7.22 -6.66
N GLY A 152 -3.07 6.08 -7.34
CA GLY A 152 -2.05 5.44 -8.17
C GLY A 152 -1.59 6.33 -9.33
N VAL A 153 -2.53 6.95 -10.04
CA VAL A 153 -2.23 7.88 -11.14
C VAL A 153 -1.45 9.09 -10.63
N ILE A 154 -1.89 9.70 -9.53
CA ILE A 154 -1.20 10.86 -8.92
C ILE A 154 0.21 10.45 -8.48
N ASN A 155 0.37 9.30 -7.83
CA ASN A 155 1.68 8.81 -7.39
C ASN A 155 2.62 8.55 -8.57
N GLY A 156 2.12 7.94 -9.64
CA GLY A 156 2.87 7.72 -10.87
C GLY A 156 3.35 9.03 -11.49
N TRP A 157 2.44 10.00 -11.63
CA TRP A 157 2.76 11.34 -12.15
C TRP A 157 3.79 12.06 -11.27
N LEU A 158 3.62 12.00 -9.95
CA LEU A 158 4.48 12.70 -9.01
C LEU A 158 5.90 12.09 -8.93
N CYS A 159 6.04 10.80 -9.22
CA CYS A 159 7.34 10.13 -9.34
C CYS A 159 8.13 10.57 -10.59
N ASP A 160 7.47 11.06 -11.63
CA ASP A 160 8.07 11.51 -12.89
C ASP A 160 8.53 12.98 -12.85
N VAL A 161 8.12 13.74 -11.82
CA VAL A 161 8.48 15.15 -11.69
C VAL A 161 9.95 15.29 -11.30
N PRO A 162 10.78 15.96 -12.12
CA PRO A 162 12.19 16.18 -11.81
C PRO A 162 12.32 17.05 -10.55
N ASN A 163 13.22 16.66 -9.64
CA ASN A 163 13.55 17.26 -8.33
C ASN A 163 12.68 16.85 -7.12
N LEU A 164 11.47 16.32 -7.32
CA LEU A 164 10.57 15.96 -6.19
C LEU A 164 10.66 14.48 -5.79
N GLY A 165 10.94 13.60 -6.77
CA GLY A 165 11.15 12.17 -6.56
C GLY A 165 9.97 11.46 -5.87
N TRP A 166 10.19 10.21 -5.48
CA TRP A 166 9.19 9.39 -4.76
C TRP A 166 8.77 9.90 -3.36
N PRO A 167 9.60 10.62 -2.57
CA PRO A 167 9.20 11.09 -1.22
C PRO A 167 8.04 12.08 -1.23
N SER A 168 7.88 12.82 -2.32
CA SER A 168 6.83 13.84 -2.50
C SER A 168 5.41 13.26 -2.34
N ALA A 169 5.17 12.03 -2.77
CA ALA A 169 3.89 11.35 -2.63
C ALA A 169 3.50 11.18 -1.15
N TYR A 170 4.47 10.78 -0.33
CA TYR A 170 4.27 10.60 1.10
C TYR A 170 3.95 11.91 1.82
N TYR A 171 4.59 13.01 1.41
CA TYR A 171 4.27 14.33 1.96
C TYR A 171 2.89 14.85 1.54
N LEU A 172 2.48 14.61 0.30
CA LEU A 172 1.16 15.00 -0.20
C LEU A 172 0.05 14.30 0.59
N TRP A 173 0.08 12.96 0.63
CA TRP A 173 -0.94 12.16 1.32
C TRP A 173 -0.91 12.36 2.83
N GLY A 174 0.29 12.48 3.41
CA GLY A 174 0.45 12.74 4.84
C GLY A 174 -0.12 14.10 5.27
N LYS A 175 0.04 15.15 4.44
CA LYS A 175 -0.60 16.45 4.72
C LYS A 175 -2.11 16.37 4.53
N LEU A 176 -2.58 15.72 3.47
CA LEU A 176 -4.02 15.60 3.18
C LEU A 176 -4.77 14.89 4.31
N LEU A 177 -4.18 13.84 4.91
CA LEU A 177 -4.78 13.11 6.03
C LEU A 177 -4.82 13.89 7.35
N ASN A 178 -3.91 14.86 7.55
CA ASN A 178 -3.82 15.65 8.80
C ASN A 178 -4.61 16.96 8.76
N PHE A 179 -4.93 17.47 7.56
CA PHE A 179 -5.59 18.77 7.36
C PHE A 179 -6.99 18.66 6.71
N GLY A 180 -7.54 17.44 6.60
CA GLY A 180 -8.88 17.16 6.05
C GLY A 180 -9.98 17.09 7.09
#